data_AF-A0A5N6F6M5-F1
#
_entry.id   AF-A0A5N6F6M5-F1
#
_cell.length_a   1.000
_cell.length_b   1.000
_cell.length_c   1.000
_cell.angle_alpha   90.00
_cell.angle_beta   90.00
_cell.angle_gamma   90.00
#
_symmetry.space_group_name_H-M   'P 1'
#
loop_
_entity.id
_entity.type
_entity.pdbx_description
1 polymer ?
#
loop_
_entity_poly.entity_id
_entity_poly.type
_entity_poly.pdbx_seq_one_letter_code
_entity_poly.pdbx_strand_id
1 'polypeptide(L)'
;MKPYTCTEHDQDFWTQADVNEHLRKHHASFIRRPVSLGITDSHGHLWYCFGCESQFNDHQSYNSDNAMFDHLRQRHADVTDSIRRRSQSNVLA
;
A
#
# COMPACT_ATOMS: atom_id res chain seq x y z
N MET A 1 -12.16 1.72 16.04
CA MET A 1 -12.59 1.57 14.62
C MET A 1 -11.34 1.34 13.79
N LYS A 2 -11.44 0.51 12.74
CA LYS A 2 -10.35 0.31 11.78
C LYS A 2 -10.05 1.64 11.06
N PRO A 3 -8.79 2.12 11.03
CA PRO A 3 -8.45 3.44 10.54
C PRO A 3 -8.53 3.60 9.01
N TYR A 4 -8.52 2.51 8.25
CA TYR A 4 -8.55 2.56 6.79
C TYR A 4 -9.74 1.78 6.24
N THR A 5 -10.27 2.24 5.10
CA THR A 5 -11.36 1.59 4.40
C THR A 5 -11.18 1.72 2.88
N CYS A 6 -11.57 0.70 2.12
CA CYS A 6 -11.71 0.76 0.67
C CYS A 6 -13.18 0.96 0.30
N THR A 7 -13.49 2.05 -0.40
CA THR A 7 -14.87 2.41 -0.77
C THR A 7 -15.47 1.52 -1.86
N GLU A 8 -14.66 0.76 -2.59
CA GLU A 8 -15.13 -0.09 -3.69
C GLU A 8 -15.41 -1.55 -3.26
N HIS A 9 -14.80 -1.99 -2.16
CA HIS A 9 -14.88 -3.39 -1.69
C HIS A 9 -15.52 -3.53 -0.31
N ASP A 10 -15.99 -2.43 0.29
CA ASP A 10 -16.54 -2.36 1.66
C ASP A 10 -15.67 -3.11 2.70
N GLN A 11 -14.35 -2.94 2.58
CA GLN A 11 -13.37 -3.64 3.39
C GLN A 11 -12.57 -2.65 4.23
N ASP A 12 -12.45 -2.95 5.52
CA ASP A 12 -11.73 -2.13 6.49
C ASP A 12 -10.42 -2.80 6.95
N PHE A 13 -9.41 -1.97 7.24
CA PHE A 13 -8.06 -2.42 7.58
C PHE A 13 -7.49 -1.76 8.84
N TRP A 14 -6.71 -2.53 9.61
CA TRP A 14 -6.03 -2.04 10.82
C TRP A 14 -4.71 -1.36 10.51
N THR A 15 -3.98 -1.88 9.53
CA THR A 15 -2.59 -1.47 9.26
C THR A 15 -2.40 -1.04 7.81
N GLN A 16 -1.31 -0.28 7.57
CA GLN A 16 -0.90 0.07 6.22
C GLN A 16 -0.48 -1.16 5.40
N ALA A 17 0.10 -2.18 6.06
CA ALA A 17 0.44 -3.44 5.42
C ALA A 17 -0.80 -4.12 4.83
N ASP A 18 -1.90 -4.18 5.61
CA ASP A 18 -3.17 -4.75 5.16
C ASP A 18 -3.75 -3.98 3.95
N VAL A 19 -3.63 -2.64 3.96
CA VAL A 19 -4.04 -1.79 2.83
C VAL A 19 -3.21 -2.13 1.59
N ASN A 20 -1.88 -2.17 1.70
CA ASN A 20 -1.00 -2.50 0.57
C ASN A 20 -1.30 -3.90 0.02
N GLU A 21 -1.59 -4.87 0.89
CA GLU A 21 -1.98 -6.21 0.48
C GLU A 21 -3.33 -6.25 -0.23
N HIS A 22 -4.29 -5.44 0.20
CA HIS A 22 -5.56 -5.27 -0.50
C HIS A 22 -5.35 -4.63 -1.88
N LEU A 23 -4.56 -3.55 -1.96
CA LEU A 23 -4.20 -2.91 -3.22
C LEU A 23 -3.57 -3.91 -4.17
N ARG A 24 -2.59 -4.70 -3.72
CA ARG A 24 -1.93 -5.74 -4.51
C ARG A 24 -2.92 -6.73 -5.14
N LYS A 25 -3.97 -7.11 -4.41
CA LYS A 25 -4.95 -8.11 -4.84
C LYS A 25 -6.01 -7.55 -5.79
N HIS A 26 -6.41 -6.29 -5.62
CA HIS A 26 -7.61 -5.75 -6.24
C HIS A 26 -7.37 -4.57 -7.19
N HIS A 27 -6.34 -3.75 -6.93
CA HIS A 27 -6.15 -2.46 -7.62
C HIS A 27 -4.80 -2.34 -8.33
N ALA A 28 -3.77 -3.02 -7.83
CA ALA A 28 -2.37 -2.79 -8.18
C ALA A 28 -1.62 -4.11 -8.38
N SER A 29 -1.96 -4.87 -9.41
CA SER A 29 -1.30 -6.16 -9.70
C SER A 29 0.20 -6.05 -10.02
N PHE A 30 0.70 -4.83 -10.26
CA PHE A 30 2.11 -4.52 -10.51
C PHE A 30 2.94 -4.34 -9.24
N ILE A 31 2.34 -4.35 -8.04
CA ILE A 31 3.12 -4.42 -6.81
C ILE A 31 3.29 -5.86 -6.33
N ARG A 32 4.40 -6.15 -5.67
CA ARG A 32 4.69 -7.47 -5.10
C ARG A 32 5.31 -7.34 -3.71
N ARG A 33 5.28 -8.45 -2.97
CA ARG A 33 6.01 -8.64 -1.72
C ARG A 33 6.89 -9.90 -1.83
N PRO A 34 8.00 -10.01 -1.09
CA PRO A 34 8.94 -11.11 -1.26
C PRO A 34 8.41 -12.45 -0.78
N VAL A 35 7.93 -12.53 0.47
CA VAL A 35 7.50 -13.80 1.09
C VAL A 35 6.08 -13.67 1.64
N SER A 36 5.96 -13.01 2.78
CA SER A 36 4.74 -12.85 3.54
C SER A 36 4.53 -11.40 3.93
N LEU A 37 3.31 -11.06 4.33
CA LEU A 37 3.00 -9.71 4.78
C LEU A 37 3.90 -9.34 5.97
N GLY A 38 4.59 -8.20 5.89
CA GLY A 38 5.46 -7.70 6.97
C GLY A 38 6.81 -8.41 7.11
N ILE A 39 7.18 -9.33 6.21
CA ILE A 39 8.47 -10.03 6.23
C ILE A 39 9.38 -9.50 5.12
N THR A 40 10.56 -9.00 5.51
CA THR A 40 11.56 -8.48 4.57
C THR A 40 12.30 -9.60 3.83
N ASP A 41 12.79 -9.29 2.63
CA ASP A 41 13.80 -10.12 1.97
C ASP A 41 15.20 -9.97 2.63
N SER A 42 16.21 -10.62 2.03
CA SER A 42 17.61 -10.54 2.49
C SER A 42 18.23 -9.14 2.36
N HIS A 43 17.63 -8.23 1.60
CA HIS A 43 18.07 -6.86 1.43
C HIS A 43 17.29 -5.87 2.32
N GLY A 44 16.33 -6.34 3.10
CA GLY A 44 15.50 -5.50 3.97
C GLY A 44 14.28 -4.89 3.28
N HIS A 45 13.89 -5.37 2.09
CA HIS A 45 12.73 -4.87 1.36
C HIS A 45 11.44 -5.61 1.71
N LEU A 46 10.36 -4.87 1.95
CA LEU A 46 9.01 -5.39 2.18
C LEU A 46 8.15 -5.40 0.92
N TRP A 47 8.38 -4.45 0.02
CA TRP A 47 7.52 -4.22 -1.14
C TRP A 47 8.31 -3.85 -2.38
N TYR A 48 7.77 -4.23 -3.53
CA TYR A 48 8.30 -3.93 -4.85
C TYR A 48 7.22 -3.29 -5.73
N CYS A 49 7.55 -2.25 -6.47
CA CYS A 49 6.70 -1.66 -7.50
C CYS A 49 7.32 -1.89 -8.89
N PHE A 50 6.66 -2.70 -9.72
CA PHE A 50 7.05 -2.95 -11.11
C PHE A 50 6.36 -1.99 -12.10
N GLY A 51 5.55 -1.04 -11.61
CA GLY A 51 4.93 0.01 -12.43
C GLY A 51 5.85 1.21 -12.67
N CYS A 52 7.01 1.26 -11.98
CA CYS A 52 7.98 2.36 -12.03
C CYS A 52 9.38 1.83 -12.40
N GLU A 53 9.47 1.06 -13.49
CA GLU A 53 10.75 0.63 -14.05
C GLU A 53 11.58 1.81 -14.58
N SER A 54 12.88 1.59 -14.67
CA SER A 54 13.86 2.55 -15.19
C SER A 54 14.86 1.79 -16.07
N GLN A 55 15.76 2.52 -16.73
CA GLN A 55 16.80 1.91 -17.56
C GLN A 55 17.67 0.88 -16.79
N PHE A 56 17.81 1.04 -15.47
CA PHE A 56 18.73 0.24 -14.66
C PHE A 56 18.05 -0.72 -13.68
N ASN A 57 16.74 -0.57 -13.47
CA ASN A 57 15.98 -1.38 -12.52
C ASN A 57 14.59 -1.66 -13.08
N ASP A 58 14.17 -2.92 -13.04
CA ASP A 58 12.83 -3.38 -13.43
C ASP A 58 11.77 -3.10 -12.35
N HIS A 59 12.18 -2.67 -11.15
CA HIS A 59 11.27 -2.28 -10.07
C HIS A 59 11.91 -1.27 -9.11
N GLN A 60 11.06 -0.65 -8.29
CA GLN A 60 11.45 0.10 -7.10
C GLN A 60 11.20 -0.72 -5.85
N SER A 61 12.11 -0.67 -4.89
CA SER A 61 12.04 -1.45 -3.64
C SER A 61 11.84 -0.56 -2.43
N TYR A 62 11.01 -1.01 -1.49
CA TYR A 62 10.65 -0.26 -0.28
C TYR A 62 10.80 -1.13 0.96
N ASN A 63 11.39 -0.58 2.01
CA ASN A 63 11.63 -1.26 3.28
C ASN A 63 10.52 -1.06 4.34
N SER A 64 9.46 -0.32 4.01
CA SER A 64 8.33 -0.07 4.93
C SER A 64 7.00 -0.03 4.18
N ASP A 65 5.91 -0.37 4.87
CA ASP A 65 4.55 -0.29 4.33
C ASP A 65 4.16 1.15 3.98
N ASN A 66 4.55 2.11 4.81
CA ASN A 66 4.27 3.53 4.57
C ASN A 66 5.01 4.03 3.33
N ALA A 67 6.29 3.69 3.16
CA ALA A 67 7.05 4.13 1.98
C ALA A 67 6.45 3.60 0.67
N MET A 68 6.00 2.35 0.65
CA MET A 68 5.27 1.81 -0.50
C MET A 68 3.94 2.55 -0.73
N PHE A 69 3.13 2.75 0.31
CA PHE A 69 1.85 3.44 0.14
C PHE A 69 2.00 4.90 -0.29
N ASP A 70 2.96 5.62 0.27
CA ASP A 70 3.26 7.00 -0.09
C ASP A 70 3.73 7.09 -1.55
N HIS A 71 4.55 6.14 -1.99
CA HIS A 71 4.91 6.02 -3.39
C HIS A 71 3.68 5.82 -4.29
N LEU A 72 2.79 4.88 -3.93
CA LEU A 72 1.57 4.63 -4.70
C LEU A 72 0.69 5.89 -4.77
N ARG A 73 0.49 6.60 -3.66
CA ARG A 73 -0.26 7.87 -3.66
C ARG A 73 0.34 8.94 -4.58
N GLN A 74 1.67 8.96 -4.75
CA GLN A 74 2.36 9.99 -5.53
C GLN A 74 2.48 9.62 -7.02
N ARG A 75 2.61 8.34 -7.35
CA ARG A 75 2.96 7.87 -8.70
C ARG A 75 1.86 7.05 -9.36
N HIS A 76 0.96 6.49 -8.57
CA HIS A 76 -0.14 5.61 -8.96
C HIS A 76 -1.41 6.01 -8.18
N ALA A 77 -1.75 7.31 -8.18
CA ALA A 77 -2.82 7.83 -7.34
C ALA A 77 -4.16 7.11 -7.59
N ASP A 78 -4.40 6.76 -8.86
CA ASP A 78 -5.57 6.01 -9.34
C ASP A 78 -5.80 4.71 -8.56
N VAL A 79 -4.75 3.94 -8.24
CA VAL A 79 -4.92 2.69 -7.48
C VAL A 79 -5.18 2.94 -5.99
N THR A 80 -4.94 4.15 -5.49
CA THR A 80 -5.14 4.52 -4.07
C THR A 80 -6.39 5.35 -3.81
N ASP A 81 -7.08 5.82 -4.86
CA ASP A 81 -8.20 6.76 -4.76
C ASP A 81 -9.40 6.20 -3.98
N SER A 82 -9.58 4.88 -4.00
CA SER A 82 -10.62 4.17 -3.24
C SER A 82 -10.29 4.04 -1.74
N ILE A 83 -9.06 4.33 -1.32
CA ILE A 83 -8.63 4.19 0.08
C ILE A 83 -8.88 5.49 0.85
N ARG A 84 -9.67 5.38 1.93
CA ARG A 84 -9.97 6.49 2.83
C ARG A 84 -9.42 6.19 4.22
N ARG A 85 -8.76 7.19 4.83
CA ARG A 85 -8.46 7.18 6.25
C ARG A 85 -9.69 7.70 6.99
N ARG A 86 -10.25 6.89 7.88
CA ARG A 86 -11.31 7.33 8.77
C ARG A 86 -10.68 8.25 9.81
N SER A 87 -10.90 9.56 9.66
CA SER A 87 -10.55 10.52 10.71
C SER A 87 -11.26 10.09 12.00
N GLN A 88 -10.56 10.07 13.13
CA GLN A 88 -11.25 10.16 14.40
C GLN A 88 -11.94 11.52 14.40
N SER A 89 -13.25 11.55 14.17
CA SER A 89 -14.05 12.72 14.49
C SER A 89 -13.91 12.93 15.99
N ASN A 90 -13.02 13.83 16.40
CA ASN A 90 -13.12 14.45 17.71
C ASN A 90 -14.46 15.18 17.69
N VAL A 91 -15.44 14.56 18.34
CA VAL A 91 -16.67 15.20 18.78
C VAL A 91 -16.22 16.40 19.61
N LEU A 92 -16.46 17.60 19.09
CA LEU A 92 -16.47 18.82 19.88
C LEU A 92 -17.58 18.66 20.92
N ALA A 93 -17.21 18.75 22.20
CA ALA A 93 -18.09 19.11 23.29
C ALA A 93 -17.41 20.24 24.06
#